data_AF-A0AAV2PXY9-F1
#
_entry.id   AF-A0AAV2PXY9-F1
#
_cell.length_a   1.000
_cell.length_b   1.000
_cell.length_c   1.000
_cell.angle_alpha   90.00
_cell.angle_beta   90.00
_cell.angle_gamma   90.00
#
_symmetry.space_group_name_H-M   'P 1'
#
loop_
_entity.id
_entity.type
_entity.pdbx_description
1 polymer ?
#
loop_
_entity_poly.entity_id
_entity_poly.type
_entity_poly.pdbx_seq_one_letter_code
_entity_poly.pdbx_strand_id
1 'polypeptide(L)'
;MTITNIVQVQFGAHGRTFHLRLRRDTTTISPYVTVDIPKHFEDLDTSHLYEGTLHDDPRSRVWGSVRDGVFDGIIQSERDGIFYCERANKYFPRHNASHSGFHSVIYHDDFVEDPYAHLREGHNR
;
A
#
# COMPACT_ATOMS: atom_id res chain seq x y z
N MET A 1 3.15 12.44 -27.40
CA MET A 1 3.97 11.70 -26.41
C MET A 1 3.52 12.14 -25.02
N THR A 2 2.73 11.33 -24.33
CA THR A 2 2.39 11.54 -22.92
C THR A 2 3.56 11.03 -22.08
N ILE A 3 4.24 11.92 -21.37
CA ILE A 3 5.30 11.55 -20.42
C ILE A 3 4.61 10.83 -19.26
N THR A 4 4.83 9.53 -19.12
CA THR A 4 4.35 8.77 -17.95
C THR A 4 5.19 9.21 -16.75
N ASN A 5 4.61 9.98 -15.83
CA ASN A 5 5.30 10.37 -14.61
C ASN A 5 5.41 9.14 -13.69
N ILE A 6 6.64 8.69 -13.46
CA ILE A 6 6.93 7.52 -12.63
C ILE A 6 7.47 8.03 -11.29
N VAL A 7 6.83 7.62 -10.20
CA VAL A 7 7.32 7.80 -8.84
C VAL A 7 8.13 6.55 -8.46
N GLN A 8 9.31 6.76 -7.90
CA GLN A 8 10.13 5.67 -7.37
C GLN A 8 10.21 5.79 -5.85
N VAL A 9 9.88 4.70 -5.15
CA VAL A 9 9.97 4.60 -3.70
C VAL A 9 10.86 3.41 -3.37
N GLN A 10 11.83 3.62 -2.49
CA GLN A 10 12.78 2.59 -2.09
C GLN A 10 12.88 2.51 -0.57
N PHE A 11 12.78 1.32 0.00
CA PHE A 11 12.95 1.09 1.43
C PHE A 11 13.44 -0.34 1.71
N GLY A 12 14.07 -0.53 2.88
CA GLY A 12 14.53 -1.84 3.35
C GLY A 12 13.54 -2.46 4.33
N ALA A 13 13.20 -3.73 4.14
CA ALA A 13 12.42 -4.53 5.08
C ALA A 13 12.61 -6.04 4.77
N HIS A 14 12.37 -6.91 5.75
CA HIS A 14 12.42 -8.38 5.57
C HIS A 14 13.72 -8.87 4.90
N GLY A 15 14.87 -8.28 5.28
CA GLY A 15 16.18 -8.68 4.76
C GLY A 15 16.46 -8.32 3.30
N ARG A 16 15.61 -7.49 2.67
CA ARG A 16 15.79 -7.04 1.29
C ARG A 16 15.47 -5.55 1.11
N THR A 17 15.71 -5.06 -0.09
CA THR A 17 15.30 -3.73 -0.54
C THR A 17 14.14 -3.84 -1.51
N PHE A 18 13.06 -3.11 -1.24
CA PHE A 18 11.94 -2.94 -2.15
C PHE A 18 12.18 -1.71 -3.00
N HIS A 19 12.08 -1.85 -4.32
CA HIS A 19 12.18 -0.75 -5.26
C HIS A 19 10.88 -0.65 -6.06
N LEU A 20 9.98 0.21 -5.60
CA LEU A 20 8.68 0.41 -6.22
C LEU A 20 8.82 1.33 -7.43
N ARG A 21 8.23 0.94 -8.55
CA ARG A 21 8.00 1.77 -9.73
C ARG A 21 6.51 2.03 -9.85
N LEU A 22 6.12 3.24 -9.47
CA LEU A 22 4.72 3.63 -9.31
C LEU A 22 4.30 4.60 -10.40
N ARG A 23 3.06 4.46 -10.88
CA ARG A 23 2.37 5.42 -11.74
C ARG A 23 1.07 5.84 -11.05
N ARG A 24 0.69 7.10 -11.21
CA ARG A 24 -0.58 7.59 -10.67
C ARG A 24 -1.72 6.82 -11.31
N ASP A 25 -2.59 6.25 -10.49
CA ASP A 25 -3.75 5.50 -10.94
C ASP A 25 -4.98 6.41 -10.92
N THR A 26 -5.56 6.64 -12.09
CA THR A 26 -6.83 7.38 -12.22
C THR A 26 -7.96 6.49 -12.77
N THR A 27 -7.75 5.19 -12.86
CA THR A 27 -8.64 4.25 -13.58
C THR A 27 -9.14 3.09 -12.74
N THR A 28 -8.45 2.72 -11.65
CA THR A 28 -8.83 1.58 -10.80
C THR A 28 -9.89 1.93 -9.75
N ILE A 29 -10.10 3.23 -9.49
CA ILE A 29 -11.33 3.68 -8.83
C ILE A 29 -12.43 3.63 -9.88
N SER A 30 -13.34 2.66 -9.74
CA SER A 30 -14.59 2.65 -10.48
C SER A 30 -15.20 4.06 -10.42
N PRO A 31 -15.62 4.68 -11.53
CA PRO A 31 -16.34 5.95 -11.49
C PRO A 31 -17.66 5.84 -10.66
N TYR A 32 -18.02 4.64 -10.23
CA TYR A 32 -19.16 4.29 -9.38
C TYR A 32 -18.79 3.94 -7.94
N VAL A 33 -17.59 4.27 -7.45
CA VAL A 33 -17.32 4.18 -6.00
C VAL A 33 -18.21 5.20 -5.28
N THR A 34 -19.34 4.74 -4.75
CA THR A 34 -20.12 5.46 -3.74
C THR A 34 -19.40 5.29 -2.41
N VAL A 35 -18.58 6.25 -2.06
CA VAL A 35 -18.15 6.41 -0.66
C VAL A 35 -19.30 7.11 0.06
N ASP A 36 -19.84 6.50 1.11
CA ASP A 36 -20.88 7.10 1.95
C ASP A 36 -20.23 8.15 2.88
N ILE A 37 -19.78 9.26 2.28
CA ILE A 37 -19.11 10.35 2.98
C ILE A 37 -20.17 11.39 3.38
N PRO A 38 -20.13 11.95 4.60
CA PRO A 38 -20.96 13.11 4.95
C PRO A 38 -20.85 14.21 3.87
N LYS A 39 -21.97 14.88 3.57
CA LYS A 39 -22.16 15.91 2.51
C LYS A 39 -21.12 17.05 2.39
N HIS A 40 -20.09 17.10 3.24
CA HIS A 40 -19.08 18.15 3.31
C HIS A 40 -17.71 17.76 2.73
N PHE A 41 -17.53 16.55 2.20
CA PHE A 41 -16.33 16.20 1.43
C PHE A 41 -16.61 16.36 -0.05
N GLU A 42 -16.68 17.62 -0.48
CA GLU A 42 -16.57 17.95 -1.90
C GLU A 42 -15.12 17.62 -2.32
N ASP A 43 -14.99 16.76 -3.33
CA ASP A 43 -13.76 16.23 -3.93
C ASP A 43 -12.98 15.19 -3.11
N LEU A 44 -13.24 13.90 -3.41
CA LEU A 44 -12.35 12.80 -3.06
C LEU A 44 -11.02 12.99 -3.82
N ASP A 45 -10.02 13.58 -3.17
CA ASP A 45 -8.68 13.72 -3.73
C ASP A 45 -8.00 12.35 -3.84
N THR A 46 -8.00 11.75 -5.03
CA THR A 46 -7.34 10.47 -5.33
C THR A 46 -5.91 10.63 -5.83
N SER A 47 -5.36 11.86 -5.80
CA SER A 47 -4.05 12.17 -6.39
C SER A 47 -2.88 11.40 -5.79
N HIS A 48 -3.06 10.95 -4.56
CA HIS A 48 -2.10 10.21 -3.78
C HIS A 48 -2.12 8.70 -4.08
N LEU A 49 -3.01 8.19 -4.94
CA LEU A 49 -3.12 6.76 -5.24
C LEU A 49 -2.24 6.36 -6.43
N TYR A 50 -1.54 5.25 -6.25
CA TYR A 50 -0.57 4.73 -7.18
C TYR A 50 -0.74 3.23 -7.35
N GLU A 51 -0.46 2.78 -8.56
CA GLU A 51 -0.25 1.37 -8.88
C GLU A 51 1.14 1.19 -9.51
N GLY A 52 1.65 -0.04 -9.55
CA GLY A 52 2.95 -0.29 -10.12
C GLY A 52 3.47 -1.69 -9.92
N THR A 53 4.79 -1.82 -10.06
CA THR A 53 5.53 -3.07 -9.90
C THR A 53 6.81 -2.83 -9.13
N LEU A 54 7.42 -3.89 -8.63
CA LEU A 54 8.81 -3.91 -8.21
C LEU A 54 9.72 -3.80 -9.43
N HIS A 55 10.86 -3.13 -9.26
CA HIS A 55 11.86 -2.97 -10.31
C HIS A 55 12.54 -4.30 -10.68
N ASP A 56 12.78 -5.16 -9.69
CA ASP A 56 13.42 -6.48 -9.83
C ASP A 56 12.42 -7.63 -10.06
N ASP A 57 11.13 -7.36 -9.94
CA ASP A 57 10.04 -8.28 -10.25
C ASP A 57 8.93 -7.57 -11.06
N PRO A 58 9.06 -7.47 -12.39
CA PRO A 58 8.05 -6.82 -13.23
C PRO A 58 6.69 -7.53 -13.27
N ARG A 59 6.57 -8.76 -12.75
CA ARG A 59 5.29 -9.48 -12.64
C ARG A 59 4.56 -9.20 -11.32
N SER A 60 5.26 -8.59 -10.36
CA SER A 60 4.63 -8.14 -9.12
C SER A 60 3.54 -7.08 -9.38
N ARG A 61 2.66 -6.95 -8.40
CA ARG A 61 1.60 -5.93 -8.40
C ARG A 61 1.69 -5.13 -7.11
N VAL A 62 1.80 -3.81 -7.25
CA VAL A 62 1.87 -2.86 -6.14
C VAL A 62 0.71 -1.88 -6.28
N TRP A 63 -0.02 -1.64 -5.20
CA TRP A 63 -1.03 -0.59 -5.15
C TRP A 63 -1.12 0.01 -3.76
N GLY A 64 -1.43 1.29 -3.69
CA GLY A 64 -1.50 2.00 -2.44
C GLY A 64 -1.45 3.50 -2.62
N SER A 65 -1.10 4.18 -1.54
CA SER A 65 -0.91 5.62 -1.51
C SER A 65 0.52 6.02 -1.24
N VAL A 66 0.94 7.15 -1.80
CA VAL A 66 2.17 7.83 -1.40
C VAL A 66 1.81 9.23 -0.93
N ARG A 67 2.16 9.57 0.32
CA ARG A 67 2.06 10.94 0.86
C ARG A 67 3.32 11.24 1.66
N ASP A 68 3.87 12.43 1.50
CA ASP A 68 5.10 12.86 2.19
C ASP A 68 6.26 11.85 2.02
N GLY A 69 6.34 11.22 0.85
CA GLY A 69 7.36 10.21 0.52
C GLY A 69 7.16 8.82 1.16
N VAL A 70 6.11 8.62 1.96
CA VAL A 70 5.83 7.33 2.62
C VAL A 70 4.78 6.56 1.84
N PHE A 71 5.11 5.32 1.46
CA PHE A 71 4.17 4.37 0.85
C PHE A 71 3.32 3.67 1.91
N ASP A 72 2.03 3.56 1.63
CA ASP A 72 1.03 2.82 2.41
C ASP A 72 0.17 2.00 1.44
N GLY A 73 0.25 0.67 1.50
CA GLY A 73 -0.36 -0.20 0.50
C GLY A 73 0.14 -1.63 0.53
N ILE A 74 -0.11 -2.33 -0.58
CA ILE A 74 0.16 -3.77 -0.73
C ILE A 74 1.18 -3.97 -1.84
N ILE A 75 2.11 -4.90 -1.61
CA ILE A 75 3.07 -5.40 -2.59
C ILE A 75 2.82 -6.90 -2.72
N GLN A 76 2.45 -7.36 -3.90
CA GLN A 76 2.32 -8.78 -4.23
C GLN A 76 3.44 -9.18 -5.17
N SER A 77 4.33 -10.05 -4.71
CA SER A 77 5.35 -10.70 -5.53
C SER A 77 5.02 -12.17 -5.71
N GLU A 78 5.15 -12.68 -6.93
CA GLU A 78 5.04 -14.12 -7.19
C GLU A 78 6.18 -14.92 -6.55
N ARG A 79 7.32 -14.26 -6.27
CA ARG A 79 8.52 -14.88 -5.68
C ARG A 79 8.47 -14.89 -4.16
N ASP A 80 8.11 -13.76 -3.58
CA ASP A 80 8.35 -13.49 -2.16
C ASP A 80 7.05 -13.31 -1.37
N GLY A 81 5.89 -13.54 -1.99
CA GLY A 81 4.58 -13.46 -1.34
C GLY A 81 4.04 -12.03 -1.24
N ILE A 82 3.16 -11.80 -0.26
CA ILE A 82 2.41 -10.55 -0.11
C ILE A 82 2.91 -9.79 1.11
N PHE A 83 3.22 -8.51 0.92
CA PHE A 83 3.63 -7.59 1.97
C PHE A 83 2.62 -6.46 2.09
N TYR A 84 2.30 -6.14 3.34
CA TYR A 84 1.49 -4.99 3.72
C TYR A 84 2.41 -3.93 4.30
N CYS A 85 2.31 -2.71 3.77
CA CYS A 85 3.04 -1.54 4.23
C CYS A 85 2.04 -0.54 4.79
N GLU A 86 2.12 -0.23 6.07
CA GLU A 86 1.20 0.72 6.72
C GLU A 86 1.98 1.84 7.40
N ARG A 87 1.41 3.05 7.44
CA ARG A 87 2.04 4.14 8.19
C ARG A 87 2.16 3.81 9.67
N ALA A 88 3.35 4.04 10.21
CA ALA A 88 3.64 3.80 11.63
C ALA A 88 2.75 4.62 12.57
N ASN A 89 2.32 5.82 12.16
CA ASN A 89 1.48 6.70 12.99
C ASN A 89 0.10 6.09 13.34
N LYS A 90 -0.38 5.09 12.58
CA LYS A 90 -1.60 4.32 12.89
C LYS A 90 -1.47 3.55 14.21
N TYR A 91 -0.27 3.07 14.52
CA TYR A 91 0.02 2.26 15.70
C TYR A 91 0.80 3.04 16.77
N PHE A 92 1.53 4.07 16.35
CA PHE A 92 2.39 4.89 17.18
C PHE A 92 2.06 6.38 16.97
N PRO A 93 0.88 6.87 17.41
CA PRO A 93 0.38 8.21 17.09
C PRO A 93 1.21 9.35 17.67
N ARG A 94 2.00 9.08 18.72
CA ARG A 94 2.93 10.05 19.33
C ARG A 94 4.31 10.03 18.70
N HIS A 95 4.51 9.20 17.69
CA HIS A 95 5.79 8.98 17.05
C HIS A 95 5.88 9.80 15.77
N ASN A 96 6.71 10.86 15.80
CA ASN A 96 6.99 11.67 14.63
C ASN A 96 8.07 11.00 13.79
N ALA A 97 7.69 10.52 12.61
CA ALA A 97 8.56 9.82 11.66
C ALA A 97 9.75 10.68 11.15
N SER A 98 9.82 11.98 11.46
CA SER A 98 10.73 12.91 10.80
C SER A 98 12.07 13.18 11.51
N HIS A 99 12.35 12.63 12.70
CA HIS A 99 13.61 12.96 13.42
C HIS A 99 14.38 11.77 14.05
N SER A 100 13.77 10.63 14.36
CA SER A 100 14.49 9.46 14.91
C SER A 100 13.71 8.13 14.83
N GLY A 101 12.65 8.10 14.02
CA GLY A 101 11.65 7.03 14.01
C GLY A 101 11.60 6.23 12.71
N PHE A 102 10.93 5.07 12.72
CA PHE A 102 10.44 4.39 11.54
C PHE A 102 9.14 5.02 11.01
N HIS A 103 8.97 5.02 9.69
CA HIS A 103 7.81 5.61 9.01
C HIS A 103 6.70 4.59 8.69
N SER A 104 7.06 3.31 8.61
CA SER A 104 6.15 2.24 8.22
C SER A 104 6.28 1.01 9.13
N VAL A 105 5.16 0.33 9.31
CA VAL A 105 5.12 -1.06 9.78
C VAL A 105 4.93 -1.93 8.54
N ILE A 106 5.80 -2.93 8.36
CA ILE A 106 5.79 -3.78 7.17
C ILE A 106 5.75 -5.24 7.59
N TYR A 107 4.70 -5.96 7.22
CA TYR A 107 4.49 -7.35 7.59
C TYR A 107 4.17 -8.21 6.36
N HIS A 108 4.56 -9.48 6.44
CA HIS A 108 4.30 -10.48 5.41
C HIS A 108 2.99 -11.22 5.73
N ASP A 109 2.25 -11.60 4.70
CA ASP A 109 0.94 -12.27 4.81
C ASP A 109 0.98 -13.57 5.63
N ASP A 110 2.10 -14.31 5.57
CA ASP A 110 2.29 -15.52 6.38
C ASP A 110 2.20 -15.27 7.91
N PHE A 111 2.35 -14.02 8.36
CA PHE A 111 2.25 -13.63 9.76
C PHE A 111 0.93 -12.92 10.09
N VAL A 112 -0.06 -13.02 9.20
CA VAL A 112 -1.41 -12.48 9.40
C VAL A 112 -2.37 -13.62 9.64
N GLU A 113 -3.06 -13.58 10.77
CA GLU A 113 -4.11 -14.55 11.11
C GLU A 113 -5.47 -13.88 11.07
N ASP A 114 -6.47 -14.59 10.54
CA ASP A 114 -7.86 -14.14 10.60
C ASP A 114 -8.39 -14.35 12.04
N PRO A 115 -8.65 -13.27 12.81
CA PRO A 115 -9.08 -13.37 14.19
C PRO A 115 -10.45 -14.04 14.32
N TYR A 116 -11.23 -14.10 13.23
CA TYR A 116 -12.56 -14.70 13.19
C TYR A 116 -12.58 -16.01 12.41
N ALA A 117 -11.42 -16.62 12.11
CA ALA A 117 -11.36 -17.91 11.42
C ALA A 117 -12.25 -18.96 12.09
N HIS A 118 -12.29 -18.95 13.43
CA HIS A 118 -13.10 -19.85 14.25
C HIS A 118 -14.62 -19.58 14.19
N LEU A 119 -15.04 -18.42 13.68
CA LEU A 119 -16.46 -18.08 13.48
C LEU A 119 -16.92 -18.30 12.03
N ARG A 120 -15.98 -18.47 11.10
CA ARG A 120 -16.26 -18.67 9.67
C ARG A 120 -16.41 -20.15 9.38
N GLU A 121 -17.63 -20.66 9.43
CA GLU A 121 -17.95 -22.01 8.94
C GLU A 121 -18.08 -21.98 7.40
N GLY A 122 -17.30 -22.78 6.67
CA GLY A 122 -17.52 -23.02 5.24
C GLY A 122 -16.30 -23.07 4.31
N HIS A 123 -15.09 -22.74 4.78
CA HIS A 123 -13.88 -22.90 3.96
C HIS A 123 -13.11 -24.17 4.36
N ASN A 124 -13.39 -25.29 3.69
CA ASN A 124 -12.48 -26.45 3.73
C ASN A 124 -11.23 -26.12 2.90
N ARG A 125 -10.05 -26.32 3.50
CA ARG A 125 -8.76 -26.31 2.79
C ARG A 125 -8.65 -27.48 1.81
#